data_AF-A0A2T4CEN1-F1
#
_entry.id   AF-A0A2T4CEN1-F1
#
_cell.length_a   1.000
_cell.length_b   1.000
_cell.length_c   1.000
_cell.angle_alpha   90.00
_cell.angle_beta   90.00
_cell.angle_gamma   90.00
#
_symmetry.space_group_name_H-M   'P 1'
#
loop_
_entity.id
_entity.type
_entity.pdbx_description
1 polymer ?
#
loop_
_entity_poly.entity_id
_entity_poly.type
_entity_poly.pdbx_seq_one_letter_code
_entity_poly.pdbx_strand_id
1 'polypeptide(L)'
;MSNHARDSSTDSGKPVIFVLTLGDEHAQITFQESHARFLNELFERASVWNARTAEKAFSLFTQCAEPHAVFVADGGIARPKCEVISQRLVQYASRGGIVVFGGSFAASGSQSLDKILRQTWDLPWEISSVHRATVSLNSGAVSTTLREKLSASYSQEALYIRRIEPCEAWYLPTEPPAMEGWVPVTRPAVDSNDSPIVFAQYGAGHIGFVGDVEPEDGSIIAMLAMLGLLAD
;
A
#
# COMPACT_ATOMS: atom_id res chain seq x y z
N MET A 1 -19.52 -40.06 32.44
CA MET A 1 -19.17 -38.73 32.99
C MET A 1 -17.86 -38.29 32.35
N SER A 2 -17.91 -37.14 31.68
CA SER A 2 -16.85 -36.26 31.15
C SER A 2 -15.39 -36.73 31.12
N ASN A 3 -14.79 -36.74 29.92
CA ASN A 3 -13.84 -35.71 29.47
C ASN A 3 -13.13 -36.15 28.17
N HIS A 4 -13.50 -35.56 27.04
CA HIS A 4 -12.61 -35.47 25.89
C HIS A 4 -12.44 -33.98 25.56
N ALA A 5 -11.29 -33.47 25.98
CA ALA A 5 -10.77 -32.18 25.59
C ALA A 5 -10.60 -32.15 24.06
N ARG A 6 -11.13 -31.10 23.45
CA ARG A 6 -10.67 -30.63 22.14
C ARG A 6 -9.25 -30.09 22.34
N ASP A 7 -8.27 -30.87 21.95
CA ASP A 7 -7.01 -30.31 21.45
C ASP A 7 -7.21 -30.05 19.96
N SER A 8 -7.46 -28.79 19.61
CA SER A 8 -7.20 -28.27 18.27
C SER A 8 -6.15 -27.19 18.42
N SER A 9 -4.90 -27.63 18.61
CA SER A 9 -3.72 -26.79 18.53
C SER A 9 -3.66 -26.17 17.14
N THR A 10 -3.73 -24.84 17.11
CA THR A 10 -3.52 -23.96 15.97
C THR A 10 -2.20 -24.25 15.28
N ASP A 11 -2.25 -24.87 14.11
CA ASP A 11 -1.17 -24.80 13.14
C ASP A 11 -1.32 -23.46 12.39
N SER A 12 -0.97 -22.34 13.04
CA SER A 12 -1.10 -21.03 12.43
C SER A 12 0.15 -20.73 11.60
N GLY A 13 0.24 -21.33 10.42
CA GLY A 13 1.27 -20.99 9.43
C GLY A 13 1.31 -19.48 9.17
N LYS A 14 2.49 -18.96 8.79
CA LYS A 14 2.66 -17.52 8.48
C LYS A 14 1.61 -17.06 7.45
N PRO A 15 1.01 -15.86 7.60
CA PRO A 15 0.03 -15.33 6.64
C PRO A 15 0.61 -15.31 5.22
N VAL A 16 -0.21 -15.64 4.22
CA VAL A 16 0.23 -15.66 2.82
C VAL A 16 0.04 -14.27 2.20
N ILE A 17 1.12 -13.68 1.71
CA ILE A 17 1.10 -12.36 1.07
C ILE A 17 1.48 -12.52 -0.39
N PHE A 18 0.65 -12.01 -1.29
CA PHE A 18 1.04 -11.93 -2.70
C PHE A 18 1.78 -10.63 -2.95
N VAL A 19 2.91 -10.69 -3.65
CA VAL A 19 3.63 -9.52 -4.13
C VAL A 19 3.63 -9.54 -5.65
N LEU A 20 3.01 -8.52 -6.25
CA LEU A 20 2.82 -8.41 -7.69
C LEU A 20 3.74 -7.32 -8.24
N THR A 21 4.70 -7.73 -9.07
CA THR A 21 5.65 -6.84 -9.76
C THR A 21 5.57 -7.12 -11.26
N LEU A 22 4.54 -6.56 -11.92
CA LEU A 22 4.09 -6.96 -13.26
C LEU A 22 4.67 -6.08 -14.39
N GLY A 23 5.57 -5.18 -14.03
CA GLY A 23 6.33 -4.33 -14.94
C GLY A 23 7.30 -5.12 -15.81
N ASP A 24 8.14 -4.40 -16.54
CA ASP A 24 9.31 -5.01 -17.19
C ASP A 24 10.39 -5.37 -16.17
N GLU A 25 11.45 -6.02 -16.65
CA GLU A 25 12.57 -6.46 -15.82
C GLU A 25 13.23 -5.30 -15.06
N HIS A 26 13.30 -4.12 -15.67
CA HIS A 26 13.86 -2.94 -15.02
C HIS A 26 13.02 -2.53 -13.81
N ALA A 27 11.70 -2.41 -13.95
CA ALA A 27 10.81 -2.13 -12.82
C ALA A 27 10.92 -3.20 -11.71
N GLN A 28 11.09 -4.47 -12.08
CA GLN A 28 11.25 -5.57 -11.12
C GLN A 28 12.55 -5.45 -10.33
N ILE A 29 13.68 -5.13 -10.98
CA ILE A 29 14.97 -4.93 -10.33
C ILE A 29 14.91 -3.71 -9.41
N THR A 30 14.42 -2.58 -9.91
CA THR A 30 14.30 -1.33 -9.15
C THR A 30 13.51 -1.53 -7.86
N PHE A 31 12.36 -2.22 -7.92
CA PHE A 31 11.58 -2.53 -6.73
C PHE A 31 12.36 -3.40 -5.73
N GLN A 32 13.05 -4.45 -6.20
CA GLN A 32 13.82 -5.32 -5.31
C GLN A 32 14.94 -4.58 -4.59
N GLU A 33 15.63 -3.68 -5.29
CA GLU A 33 16.72 -2.89 -4.73
C GLU A 33 16.21 -1.82 -3.76
N SER A 34 15.26 -0.98 -4.18
CA SER A 34 14.80 0.13 -3.33
C SER A 34 13.96 -0.32 -2.14
N HIS A 35 13.31 -1.49 -2.21
CA HIS A 35 12.47 -2.03 -1.14
C HIS A 35 13.08 -3.25 -0.42
N ALA A 36 14.40 -3.47 -0.53
CA ALA A 36 15.05 -4.64 0.08
C ALA A 36 14.77 -4.75 1.59
N ARG A 37 14.80 -3.64 2.34
CA ARG A 37 14.47 -3.60 3.77
C ARG A 37 13.03 -4.06 4.04
N PHE A 38 12.07 -3.52 3.30
CA PHE A 38 10.66 -3.92 3.40
C PHE A 38 10.46 -5.41 3.07
N LEU A 39 11.08 -5.90 1.99
CA LEU A 39 10.98 -7.29 1.58
C LEU A 39 11.55 -8.24 2.65
N ASN A 40 12.68 -7.90 3.26
CA ASN A 40 13.25 -8.68 4.36
C ASN A 40 12.27 -8.78 5.54
N GLU A 41 11.72 -7.66 6.00
CA GLU A 41 10.73 -7.65 7.08
C GLU A 41 9.46 -8.43 6.71
N LEU A 42 9.07 -8.40 5.44
CA LEU A 42 7.93 -9.15 4.91
C LEU A 42 8.18 -10.67 4.94
N PHE A 43 9.36 -11.14 4.51
CA PHE A 43 9.74 -12.56 4.55
C PHE A 43 9.83 -13.11 5.99
N GLU A 44 10.23 -12.27 6.95
CA GLU A 44 10.25 -12.64 8.37
C GLU A 44 8.84 -12.88 8.92
N ARG A 45 7.83 -12.15 8.45
CA ARG A 45 6.47 -12.18 9.02
C ARG A 45 5.46 -12.99 8.22
N ALA A 46 5.71 -13.24 6.93
CA ALA A 46 4.75 -13.83 6.01
C ALA A 46 5.34 -14.91 5.10
N SER A 47 4.46 -15.76 4.58
CA SER A 47 4.75 -16.61 3.43
C SER A 47 4.53 -15.80 2.15
N VAL A 48 5.61 -15.29 1.56
CA VAL A 48 5.51 -14.38 0.40
C VAL A 48 5.49 -15.14 -0.91
N TRP A 49 4.43 -14.96 -1.71
CA TRP A 49 4.29 -15.53 -3.05
C TRP A 49 4.42 -14.42 -4.09
N ASN A 50 5.48 -14.48 -4.88
CA ASN A 50 5.79 -13.45 -5.88
C ASN A 50 5.23 -13.80 -7.26
N ALA A 51 4.67 -12.80 -7.95
CA ALA A 51 4.32 -12.89 -9.36
C ALA A 51 4.96 -11.74 -10.16
N ARG A 52 5.73 -12.13 -11.19
CA ARG A 52 6.40 -11.21 -12.12
C ARG A 52 5.72 -11.10 -13.49
N THR A 53 4.65 -11.88 -13.68
CA THR A 53 3.84 -11.89 -14.91
C THR A 53 2.36 -12.04 -14.56
N ALA A 54 1.49 -11.63 -15.49
CA ALA A 54 0.05 -11.75 -15.33
C ALA A 54 -0.39 -13.21 -15.20
N GLU A 55 0.24 -14.13 -15.94
CA GLU A 55 -0.05 -15.56 -15.92
C GLU A 55 0.33 -16.17 -14.57
N LYS A 56 1.47 -15.76 -13.99
CA LYS A 56 1.87 -16.20 -12.66
C LYS A 56 0.92 -15.64 -11.60
N ALA A 57 0.54 -14.36 -11.68
CA ALA A 57 -0.42 -13.76 -10.76
C ALA A 57 -1.78 -14.48 -10.80
N PHE A 58 -2.28 -14.78 -12.01
CA PHE A 58 -3.49 -15.58 -12.20
C PHE A 58 -3.37 -16.96 -11.55
N SER A 59 -2.22 -17.63 -11.75
CA SER A 59 -1.93 -18.92 -11.15
C SER A 59 -1.92 -18.86 -9.62
N LEU A 60 -1.39 -17.78 -9.02
CA LEU A 60 -1.42 -17.60 -7.56
C LEU A 60 -2.86 -17.51 -7.04
N PHE A 61 -3.72 -16.70 -7.67
CA PHE A 61 -5.14 -16.59 -7.29
C PHE A 61 -5.94 -17.88 -7.52
N THR A 62 -5.47 -18.76 -8.42
CA THR A 62 -6.06 -20.09 -8.59
C THR A 62 -5.63 -21.04 -7.47
N GLN A 63 -4.40 -20.91 -6.97
CA GLN A 63 -3.85 -21.74 -5.89
C GLN A 63 -4.35 -21.32 -4.51
N CYS A 64 -4.46 -20.01 -4.26
CA CYS A 64 -5.00 -19.44 -3.04
C CYS A 64 -5.89 -18.26 -3.43
N ALA A 65 -7.21 -18.47 -3.35
CA ALA A 65 -8.20 -17.48 -3.77
C ALA A 65 -8.32 -16.29 -2.80
N GLU A 66 -7.98 -16.52 -1.53
CA GLU A 66 -8.11 -15.58 -0.42
C GLU A 66 -6.78 -15.51 0.36
N PRO A 67 -5.72 -14.93 -0.24
CA PRO A 67 -4.50 -14.62 0.51
C PRO A 67 -4.82 -13.61 1.62
N HIS A 68 -3.92 -13.50 2.60
CA HIS A 68 -4.07 -12.56 3.71
C HIS A 68 -4.10 -11.10 3.20
N ALA A 69 -3.17 -10.76 2.31
CA ALA A 69 -3.15 -9.48 1.62
C ALA A 69 -2.37 -9.56 0.30
N VAL A 70 -2.52 -8.53 -0.54
CA VAL A 70 -1.81 -8.38 -1.80
C VAL A 70 -1.09 -7.04 -1.82
N PHE A 71 0.21 -7.06 -2.09
CA PHE A 71 1.01 -5.86 -2.34
C PHE A 71 1.27 -5.72 -3.84
N VAL A 72 0.87 -4.59 -4.41
CA VAL A 72 1.10 -4.26 -5.83
C VAL A 72 2.24 -3.26 -5.91
N ALA A 73 3.37 -3.71 -6.46
CA ALA A 73 4.64 -3.01 -6.35
C ALA A 73 4.98 -2.09 -7.54
N ASP A 74 4.25 -2.18 -8.66
CA ASP A 74 4.56 -1.38 -9.85
C ASP A 74 3.33 -1.10 -10.74
N GLY A 75 3.48 -0.11 -11.63
CA GLY A 75 2.46 0.29 -12.61
C GLY A 75 2.22 -0.70 -13.75
N GLY A 76 2.94 -1.82 -13.80
CA GLY A 76 2.68 -2.91 -14.75
C GLY A 76 1.27 -3.47 -14.64
N ILE A 77 0.64 -3.36 -13.46
CA ILE A 77 -0.77 -3.69 -13.22
C ILE A 77 -1.74 -2.88 -14.11
N ALA A 78 -1.36 -1.68 -14.56
CA ALA A 78 -2.18 -0.85 -15.44
C ALA A 78 -2.17 -1.31 -16.91
N ARG A 79 -1.22 -2.19 -17.31
CA ARG A 79 -1.07 -2.63 -18.70
C ARG A 79 -2.27 -3.47 -19.16
N PRO A 80 -2.68 -3.41 -20.44
CA PRO A 80 -3.83 -4.18 -20.94
C PRO A 80 -3.77 -5.69 -20.66
N LYS A 81 -2.57 -6.29 -20.72
CA LYS A 81 -2.36 -7.71 -20.40
C LYS A 81 -2.68 -8.08 -18.94
N CYS A 82 -2.71 -7.10 -18.04
CA CYS A 82 -2.97 -7.28 -16.61
C CYS A 82 -4.43 -6.99 -16.24
N GLU A 83 -5.29 -6.61 -17.20
CA GLU A 83 -6.67 -6.16 -16.93
C GLU A 83 -7.46 -7.18 -16.09
N VAL A 84 -7.34 -8.47 -16.40
CA VAL A 84 -7.98 -9.55 -15.63
C VAL A 84 -7.51 -9.58 -14.17
N ILE A 85 -6.22 -9.35 -13.94
CA ILE A 85 -5.65 -9.30 -12.59
C ILE A 85 -6.15 -8.05 -11.86
N SER A 86 -6.18 -6.90 -12.52
CA SER A 86 -6.66 -5.64 -11.93
C SER A 86 -8.12 -5.74 -11.49
N GLN A 87 -8.99 -6.30 -12.33
CA GLN A 87 -10.39 -6.56 -11.98
C GLN A 87 -10.53 -7.60 -10.86
N ARG A 88 -9.66 -8.61 -10.84
CA ARG A 88 -9.62 -9.60 -9.76
C ARG A 88 -9.24 -8.97 -8.41
N LEU A 89 -8.33 -8.01 -8.38
CA LEU A 89 -7.94 -7.29 -7.15
C LEU A 89 -9.10 -6.46 -6.60
N VAL A 90 -9.85 -5.77 -7.45
CA VAL A 90 -11.07 -5.02 -7.07
C VAL A 90 -12.10 -5.96 -6.44
N GLN A 91 -12.36 -7.11 -7.06
CA GLN A 91 -13.28 -8.13 -6.52
C GLN A 91 -12.79 -8.73 -5.21
N TYR A 92 -11.48 -8.95 -5.08
CA TYR A 92 -10.89 -9.47 -3.85
C TYR A 92 -11.03 -8.47 -2.70
N ALA A 93 -10.66 -7.20 -2.91
CA ALA A 93 -10.78 -6.16 -1.89
C ALA A 93 -12.24 -5.92 -1.48
N SER A 94 -13.15 -5.76 -2.44
CA SER A 94 -14.59 -5.56 -2.15
C SER A 94 -15.22 -6.67 -1.30
N ARG A 95 -14.65 -7.89 -1.33
CA ARG A 95 -15.12 -9.05 -0.57
C ARG A 95 -14.41 -9.27 0.78
N GLY A 96 -13.55 -8.35 1.22
CA GLY A 96 -12.85 -8.46 2.50
C GLY A 96 -11.32 -8.52 2.40
N GLY A 97 -10.79 -8.60 1.19
CA GLY A 97 -9.34 -8.63 0.95
C GLY A 97 -8.66 -7.28 1.21
N ILE A 98 -7.34 -7.33 1.38
CA ILE A 98 -6.50 -6.14 1.55
C ILE A 98 -5.58 -6.01 0.33
N VAL A 99 -5.66 -4.88 -0.38
CA VAL A 99 -4.75 -4.56 -1.49
C VAL A 99 -4.01 -3.27 -1.18
N VAL A 100 -2.68 -3.33 -1.14
CA VAL A 100 -1.83 -2.15 -0.91
C VAL A 100 -1.00 -1.88 -2.15
N PHE A 101 -1.11 -0.68 -2.69
CA PHE A 101 -0.25 -0.16 -3.74
C PHE A 101 0.95 0.56 -3.12
N GLY A 102 2.15 0.24 -3.56
CA GLY A 102 3.38 0.87 -3.08
C GLY A 102 4.53 0.49 -4.01
N GLY A 103 5.77 0.55 -3.54
CA GLY A 103 6.87 0.18 -4.41
C GLY A 103 7.15 1.25 -5.47
N SER A 104 7.58 0.77 -6.63
CA SER A 104 7.69 1.57 -7.84
C SER A 104 6.32 1.94 -8.45
N PHE A 105 5.18 1.53 -7.87
CA PHE A 105 3.86 1.98 -8.33
C PHE A 105 3.74 3.51 -8.20
N ALA A 106 4.20 4.08 -7.08
CA ALA A 106 4.19 5.53 -6.86
C ALA A 106 5.10 6.30 -7.84
N ALA A 107 6.12 5.65 -8.42
CA ALA A 107 6.98 6.21 -9.48
C ALA A 107 6.40 6.02 -10.89
N SER A 108 5.24 5.38 -11.03
CA SER A 108 4.65 5.10 -12.34
C SER A 108 4.08 6.36 -13.00
N GLY A 109 4.00 6.36 -14.33
CA GLY A 109 3.45 7.49 -15.07
C GLY A 109 2.01 7.81 -14.66
N SER A 110 1.65 9.09 -14.65
CA SER A 110 0.34 9.60 -14.21
C SER A 110 -0.85 8.90 -14.88
N GLN A 111 -0.73 8.53 -16.15
CA GLN A 111 -1.76 7.76 -16.86
C GLN A 111 -2.00 6.38 -16.25
N SER A 112 -0.94 5.68 -15.81
CA SER A 112 -1.06 4.36 -15.18
C SER A 112 -1.70 4.47 -13.81
N LEU A 113 -1.29 5.47 -13.04
CA LEU A 113 -1.86 5.78 -11.73
C LEU A 113 -3.36 6.13 -11.83
N ASP A 114 -3.72 7.06 -12.73
CA ASP A 114 -5.10 7.49 -12.94
C ASP A 114 -5.99 6.35 -13.46
N LYS A 115 -5.48 5.53 -14.39
CA LYS A 115 -6.16 4.32 -14.85
C LYS A 115 -6.52 3.42 -13.67
N ILE A 116 -5.57 3.12 -12.80
CA ILE A 116 -5.82 2.22 -11.68
C ILE A 116 -6.75 2.88 -10.66
N LEU A 117 -6.36 4.01 -10.08
CA LEU A 117 -7.08 4.60 -8.96
C LEU A 117 -8.51 5.02 -9.33
N ARG A 118 -8.69 5.66 -10.50
CA ARG A 118 -10.02 6.15 -10.90
C ARG A 118 -10.78 5.21 -11.79
N GLN A 119 -10.14 4.72 -12.86
CA GLN A 119 -10.90 4.00 -13.90
C GLN A 119 -11.16 2.56 -13.51
N THR A 120 -10.23 1.92 -12.79
CA THR A 120 -10.37 0.53 -12.35
C THR A 120 -11.00 0.43 -10.96
N TRP A 121 -10.55 1.25 -10.01
CA TRP A 121 -11.01 1.19 -8.62
C TRP A 121 -12.16 2.14 -8.29
N ASP A 122 -12.49 3.08 -9.19
CA ASP A 122 -13.55 4.09 -9.00
C ASP A 122 -13.36 4.95 -7.73
N LEU A 123 -12.11 5.29 -7.41
CA LEU A 123 -11.78 6.13 -6.27
C LEU A 123 -11.79 7.63 -6.64
N PRO A 124 -12.19 8.51 -5.71
CA PRO A 124 -12.11 9.96 -5.91
C PRO A 124 -10.67 10.48 -5.89
N TRP A 125 -9.72 9.65 -5.44
CA TRP A 125 -8.31 9.94 -5.26
C TRP A 125 -7.68 10.55 -6.51
N GLU A 126 -6.90 11.61 -6.30
CA GLU A 126 -6.11 12.23 -7.37
C GLU A 126 -4.64 12.25 -7.02
N ILE A 127 -3.81 12.04 -8.03
CA ILE A 127 -2.38 12.26 -7.92
C ILE A 127 -2.11 13.76 -7.70
N SER A 128 -1.31 14.08 -6.70
CA SER A 128 -0.85 15.43 -6.39
C SER A 128 0.62 15.60 -6.83
N SER A 129 1.48 16.07 -5.93
CA SER A 129 2.89 16.34 -6.19
C SER A 129 3.80 15.33 -5.48
N VAL A 130 5.01 15.19 -6.01
CA VAL A 130 6.11 14.55 -5.29
C VAL A 130 6.86 15.63 -4.54
N HIS A 131 7.09 15.44 -3.25
CA HIS A 131 7.94 16.33 -2.46
C HIS A 131 8.41 15.64 -1.19
N ARG A 132 9.49 16.16 -0.61
CA ARG A 132 9.96 15.79 0.72
C ARG A 132 9.22 16.62 1.77
N ALA A 133 8.75 15.96 2.82
CA ALA A 133 8.19 16.62 4.00
C ALA A 133 8.33 15.74 5.24
N THR A 134 8.35 16.38 6.41
CA THR A 134 8.05 15.70 7.67
C THR A 134 6.55 15.43 7.73
N VAL A 135 6.18 14.17 7.97
CA VAL A 135 4.81 13.76 8.17
C VAL A 135 4.57 13.36 9.62
N SER A 136 3.34 13.50 10.09
CA SER A 136 2.89 12.98 11.38
C SER A 136 1.75 11.99 11.20
N LEU A 137 1.71 11.00 12.08
CA LEU A 137 0.65 10.02 12.15
C LEU A 137 -0.68 10.72 12.45
N ASN A 138 -1.65 10.56 11.57
CA ASN A 138 -3.02 10.94 11.85
C ASN A 138 -3.63 9.91 12.80
N SER A 139 -3.50 10.21 14.10
CA SER A 139 -3.98 9.33 15.16
C SER A 139 -5.48 8.98 15.05
N GLY A 140 -6.30 9.80 14.40
CA GLY A 140 -7.72 9.55 14.19
C GLY A 140 -8.04 8.56 13.06
N ALA A 141 -7.09 8.30 12.16
CA ALA A 141 -7.23 7.37 11.04
C ALA A 141 -6.81 5.93 11.36
N VAL A 142 -6.20 5.70 12.54
CA VAL A 142 -5.65 4.40 12.94
C VAL A 142 -6.21 3.94 14.29
N SER A 143 -6.26 2.62 14.48
CA SER A 143 -6.63 2.04 15.78
C SER A 143 -5.63 2.42 16.87
N THR A 144 -6.06 2.34 18.13
CA THR A 144 -5.18 2.60 19.28
C THR A 144 -3.98 1.65 19.32
N THR A 145 -4.17 0.38 18.96
CA THR A 145 -3.09 -0.62 18.95
C THR A 145 -2.04 -0.32 17.88
N LEU A 146 -2.47 0.07 16.68
CA LEU A 146 -1.56 0.45 15.61
C LEU A 146 -0.84 1.77 15.91
N ARG A 147 -1.50 2.70 16.60
CA ARG A 147 -0.92 3.99 16.98
C ARG A 147 0.35 3.84 17.81
N GLU A 148 0.43 2.83 18.67
CA GLU A 148 1.61 2.57 19.51
C GLU A 148 2.78 1.95 18.73
N LYS A 149 2.50 1.35 17.57
CA LYS A 149 3.48 0.62 16.74
C LYS A 149 3.98 1.46 15.57
N LEU A 150 3.15 2.39 15.09
CA LEU A 150 3.47 3.31 14.01
C LEU A 150 4.33 4.47 14.49
N SER A 151 5.27 4.91 13.65
CA SER A 151 6.10 6.08 13.92
C SER A 151 5.23 7.33 14.09
N ALA A 152 5.39 8.06 15.19
CA ALA A 152 4.60 9.27 15.44
C ALA A 152 4.83 10.36 14.38
N SER A 153 6.08 10.49 13.92
CA SER A 153 6.48 11.42 12.86
C SER A 153 7.82 11.00 12.26
N TYR A 154 8.02 11.24 10.95
CA TYR A 154 9.28 11.03 10.26
C TYR A 154 9.30 11.84 8.94
N SER A 155 10.48 12.00 8.34
CA SER A 155 10.64 12.66 7.03
C SER A 155 10.65 11.62 5.92
N GLN A 156 10.01 11.93 4.79
CA GLN A 156 10.01 11.07 3.60
C GLN A 156 9.92 11.93 2.33
N GLU A 157 10.37 11.39 1.20
CA GLU A 157 10.09 11.92 -0.14
C GLU A 157 9.12 10.98 -0.85
N ALA A 158 7.91 11.46 -1.12
CA ALA A 158 6.83 10.59 -1.57
C ALA A 158 5.92 11.30 -2.58
N LEU A 159 5.20 10.49 -3.36
CA LEU A 159 4.06 10.96 -4.14
C LEU A 159 2.83 11.10 -3.25
N TYR A 160 2.19 12.26 -3.28
CA TYR A 160 0.99 12.53 -2.48
C TYR A 160 -0.29 12.30 -3.27
N ILE A 161 -1.32 11.83 -2.56
CA ILE A 161 -2.69 11.66 -3.06
C ILE A 161 -3.58 12.70 -2.38
N ARG A 162 -4.51 13.27 -3.14
CA ARG A 162 -5.51 14.23 -2.67
C ARG A 162 -6.92 13.75 -2.97
N ARG A 163 -7.92 14.51 -2.50
CA ARG A 163 -9.36 14.12 -2.53
C ARG A 163 -9.60 12.77 -1.84
N ILE A 164 -9.00 12.64 -0.67
CA ILE A 164 -9.19 11.54 0.26
C ILE A 164 -10.04 12.02 1.44
N GLU A 165 -10.73 11.11 2.09
CA GLU A 165 -11.40 11.43 3.35
C GLU A 165 -10.35 11.53 4.49
N PRO A 166 -10.55 12.40 5.49
CA PRO A 166 -9.58 12.56 6.59
C PRO A 166 -9.28 11.27 7.36
N CYS A 167 -10.21 10.32 7.44
CA CYS A 167 -10.00 9.02 8.08
C CYS A 167 -9.17 8.04 7.22
N GLU A 168 -8.98 8.34 5.93
CA GLU A 168 -8.17 7.52 5.03
C GLU A 168 -6.69 7.93 5.08
N ALA A 169 -6.41 9.18 5.44
CA ALA A 169 -5.06 9.71 5.51
C ALA A 169 -4.33 9.23 6.77
N TRP A 170 -3.46 8.23 6.66
CA TRP A 170 -2.69 7.73 7.81
C TRP A 170 -1.58 8.68 8.23
N TYR A 171 -0.95 9.39 7.29
CA TYR A 171 0.09 10.37 7.58
C TYR A 171 -0.20 11.68 6.86
N LEU A 172 -0.01 12.80 7.55
CA LEU A 172 -0.23 14.13 7.01
C LEU A 172 1.04 14.98 7.14
N PRO A 173 1.36 15.84 6.17
CA PRO A 173 2.50 16.73 6.26
C PRO A 173 2.32 17.70 7.45
N THR A 174 3.35 17.85 8.28
CA THR A 174 3.32 18.78 9.43
C THR A 174 3.67 20.20 9.06
N GLU A 175 4.37 20.37 7.94
CA GLU A 175 4.85 21.65 7.44
C GLU A 175 4.47 21.78 5.96
N PRO A 176 4.24 23.02 5.47
CA PRO A 176 4.07 23.24 4.05
C PRO A 176 5.32 22.75 3.29
N PRO A 177 5.15 22.20 2.07
CA PRO A 177 6.24 21.57 1.33
C PRO A 177 7.38 22.55 1.13
N ALA A 178 8.58 22.18 1.57
CA ALA A 178 9.79 22.91 1.29
C ALA A 178 10.15 22.73 -0.19
N MET A 179 9.59 23.55 -1.06
CA MET A 179 10.00 23.60 -2.46
C MET A 179 11.34 24.32 -2.57
N GLU A 180 12.43 23.58 -2.81
CA GLU A 180 13.70 24.18 -3.20
C GLU A 180 13.53 24.89 -4.56
N GLY A 181 13.52 26.23 -4.54
CA GLY A 181 13.82 27.04 -5.73
C GLY A 181 12.66 27.73 -6.47
N TRP A 182 11.48 27.96 -5.90
CA TRP A 182 10.47 28.82 -6.55
C TRP A 182 9.79 29.85 -5.64
N VAL A 183 9.59 31.04 -6.22
CA VAL A 183 9.08 32.29 -5.62
C VAL A 183 7.65 32.11 -5.08
N PRO A 184 7.30 32.69 -3.92
CA PRO A 184 5.98 32.53 -3.32
C PRO A 184 4.91 33.20 -4.18
N VAL A 185 4.31 32.44 -5.09
CA VAL A 185 2.93 32.73 -5.47
C VAL A 185 2.11 32.38 -4.25
N THR A 186 1.51 33.40 -3.64
CA THR A 186 0.51 33.28 -2.57
C THR A 186 -0.66 32.44 -3.06
N ARG A 187 -0.49 31.11 -3.06
CA ARG A 187 -1.59 30.17 -3.01
C ARG A 187 -2.04 30.13 -1.55
N PRO A 188 -3.36 30.11 -1.29
CA PRO A 188 -3.85 29.81 0.05
C PRO A 188 -3.19 28.51 0.53
N ALA A 189 -2.95 28.42 1.83
CA ALA A 189 -2.33 27.28 2.51
C ALA A 189 -2.69 25.96 1.82
N VAL A 190 -1.69 25.12 1.54
CA VAL A 190 -1.81 23.70 1.17
C VAL A 190 -3.16 23.18 1.66
N ASP A 191 -4.07 22.84 0.74
CA ASP A 191 -5.30 22.15 1.11
C ASP A 191 -4.85 20.88 1.86
N SER A 192 -4.92 20.92 3.19
CA SER A 192 -4.14 20.07 4.12
C SER A 192 -4.63 18.61 4.20
N ASN A 193 -5.18 18.10 3.11
CA ASN A 193 -5.69 16.74 2.98
C ASN A 193 -4.90 15.89 1.97
N ASP A 194 -3.78 16.39 1.46
CA ASP A 194 -2.85 15.58 0.68
C ASP A 194 -2.08 14.64 1.61
N SER A 195 -2.04 13.36 1.27
CA SER A 195 -1.35 12.33 2.07
C SER A 195 -0.45 11.46 1.21
N PRO A 196 0.77 11.12 1.66
CA PRO A 196 1.61 10.14 1.00
C PRO A 196 1.23 8.70 1.37
N ILE A 197 0.44 8.50 2.43
CA ILE A 197 0.07 7.19 2.96
C ILE A 197 -1.43 7.18 3.23
N VAL A 198 -2.17 6.45 2.40
CA VAL A 198 -3.63 6.42 2.39
C VAL A 198 -4.10 4.98 2.57
N PHE A 199 -5.09 4.76 3.42
CA PHE A 199 -5.72 3.46 3.60
C PHE A 199 -7.22 3.64 3.82
N ALA A 200 -8.01 3.15 2.87
CA ALA A 200 -9.46 3.31 2.88
C ALA A 200 -10.17 1.97 2.92
N GLN A 201 -11.37 1.97 3.48
CA GLN A 201 -12.30 0.86 3.34
C GLN A 201 -12.76 0.77 1.88
N TYR A 202 -12.76 -0.45 1.33
CA TYR A 202 -13.25 -0.73 -0.01
C TYR A 202 -14.18 -1.94 0.01
N GLY A 203 -15.49 -1.69 -0.04
CA GLY A 203 -16.50 -2.72 0.24
C GLY A 203 -16.33 -3.29 1.65
N ALA A 204 -16.11 -4.61 1.75
CA ALA A 204 -15.83 -5.28 3.02
C ALA A 204 -14.33 -5.33 3.38
N GLY A 205 -13.44 -4.97 2.45
CA GLY A 205 -11.99 -5.00 2.64
C GLY A 205 -11.36 -3.62 2.60
N HIS A 206 -10.10 -3.55 2.16
CA HIS A 206 -9.32 -2.31 2.18
C HIS A 206 -8.45 -2.12 0.95
N ILE A 207 -8.24 -0.85 0.61
CA ILE A 207 -7.24 -0.40 -0.35
C ILE A 207 -6.26 0.57 0.30
N GLY A 208 -4.96 0.32 0.10
CA GLY A 208 -3.88 1.17 0.55
C GLY A 208 -3.06 1.76 -0.58
N PHE A 209 -2.46 2.92 -0.34
CA PHE A 209 -1.45 3.54 -1.19
C PHE A 209 -0.30 4.08 -0.33
N VAL A 210 0.93 3.81 -0.75
CA VAL A 210 2.16 4.36 -0.17
C VAL A 210 2.98 5.00 -1.28
N GLY A 211 3.21 6.31 -1.14
CA GLY A 211 3.86 7.16 -2.13
C GLY A 211 5.38 7.17 -2.07
N ASP A 212 5.96 6.62 -1.00
CA ASP A 212 7.40 6.59 -0.74
C ASP A 212 8.07 5.48 -1.57
N VAL A 213 8.89 5.89 -2.54
CA VAL A 213 9.51 4.99 -3.53
C VAL A 213 10.86 4.42 -3.06
N GLU A 214 11.41 4.99 -2.00
CA GLU A 214 12.61 4.53 -1.30
C GLU A 214 12.31 4.53 0.20
N PRO A 215 11.55 3.53 0.68
CA PRO A 215 10.83 3.64 1.92
C PRO A 215 11.73 3.84 3.12
N GLU A 216 11.46 4.91 3.85
CA GLU A 216 12.01 5.15 5.18
C GLU A 216 11.41 4.18 6.21
N ASP A 217 12.05 4.02 7.37
CA ASP A 217 11.63 3.04 8.37
C ASP A 217 10.15 3.23 8.79
N GLY A 218 9.67 4.47 8.88
CA GLY A 218 8.26 4.77 9.14
C GLY A 218 7.31 4.27 8.05
N SER A 219 7.70 4.40 6.77
CA SER A 219 6.94 3.91 5.62
C SER A 219 6.94 2.38 5.57
N ILE A 220 8.05 1.73 5.93
CA ILE A 220 8.14 0.26 6.03
C ILE A 220 7.15 -0.26 7.08
N ILE A 221 7.13 0.33 8.27
CA ILE A 221 6.22 -0.07 9.35
C ILE A 221 4.76 0.17 8.92
N ALA A 222 4.47 1.29 8.26
CA ALA A 222 3.14 1.57 7.72
C ALA A 222 2.68 0.52 6.69
N MET A 223 3.56 0.12 5.75
CA MET A 223 3.25 -0.94 4.78
C MET A 223 2.95 -2.28 5.47
N LEU A 224 3.75 -2.68 6.47
CA LEU A 224 3.52 -3.90 7.24
C LEU A 224 2.19 -3.84 8.02
N ALA A 225 1.85 -2.68 8.59
CA ALA A 225 0.59 -2.45 9.29
C ALA A 225 -0.62 -2.57 8.36
N MET A 226 -0.56 -1.92 7.18
CA MET A 226 -1.64 -2.01 6.18
C MET A 226 -1.86 -3.44 5.68
N LEU A 227 -0.78 -4.22 5.54
CA LEU A 227 -0.85 -5.64 5.20
C LEU A 227 -1.34 -6.53 6.35
N GLY A 228 -1.67 -5.96 7.52
CA GLY A 228 -2.14 -6.69 8.69
C GLY A 228 -1.08 -7.61 9.30
N LEU A 229 0.20 -7.21 9.24
CA LEU A 229 1.34 -8.01 9.70
C LEU A 229 1.98 -7.47 10.99
N LEU A 230 1.53 -6.32 11.47
CA LEU A 230 1.78 -5.95 12.86
C LEU A 230 0.70 -6.65 13.68
N ALA A 231 1.11 -7.54 14.59
CA ALA A 231 0.19 -8.17 15.53
C ALA A 231 -0.64 -7.10 16.24
N ASP A 232 -1.82 -7.44 16.76
CA ASP A 232 -2.43 -6.66 17.85
C ASP A 232 -1.80 -7.06 19.19
#